data_AF-A7T7K1-F1
#
_entry.id   AF-A7T7K1-F1
#
_cell.length_a   1.000
_cell.length_b   1.000
_cell.length_c   1.000
_cell.angle_alpha   90.00
_cell.angle_beta   90.00
_cell.angle_gamma   90.00
#
_symmetry.space_group_name_H-M   'P 1'
#
loop_
_entity.id
_entity.type
_entity.pdbx_description
1 polymer ?
#
loop_
_entity_poly.entity_id
_entity_poly.type
_entity_poly.pdbx_seq_one_letter_code
_entity_poly.pdbx_strand_id
1 'polypeptide(L)'
;LLRAMFGINAVSQPELVQSPIYPECLADSQVTLPLKPAERVNSTGSGLYYGCFVQPLEDFRATLEKSFKEEETEGSIRKGLGSFFKKFRKRSGSLIRPAVKVDKGSPIHSFIRLFEPLVIRALKEYTLSACATLQQQVLSLLAQLIKLRVNYALLDADQVFISYVQKQFEYVDAGQIRAGNGVVVSMLVRLVQHAECYQREDEEKWKKLSRQVIDMLLPLLAKQQALVETSFGLDALRTLFQSVSEVALHPADVLLKTLFFPVHLGELLTLERWLSMVLVLLHTVAANITEEQLLSRISQMNIKLDCLQGIVDDSLDSSPNEMIDTNDDQAPPAQLFGLFMLHVTHITSSRIVRFSNMAFTTSYQDTSFLVKQFTSLTLFATHVFMSKRYPRITQATALLCHSSPTHPIIPEICKTVNKIIPTHPLSVLQWCKVLQSIGYADLSYWYNLIGTCSSEDKTGESTMNRETVRQGAILLYCDLLMDKEE
;
A
#
# COMPACT_ATOMS: atom_id res chain seq x y z
N LEU A 1 4.35 -11.45 -29.54
CA LEU A 1 3.41 -11.62 -30.69
C LEU A 1 2.03 -11.05 -30.40
N LEU A 2 1.31 -11.53 -29.37
CA LEU A 2 -0.03 -11.04 -29.01
C LEU A 2 -0.09 -9.50 -28.91
N ARG A 3 0.88 -8.89 -28.23
CA ARG A 3 0.94 -7.42 -28.14
C ARG A 3 1.00 -6.72 -29.51
N ALA A 4 1.75 -7.27 -30.46
CA ALA A 4 1.83 -6.72 -31.82
C ALA A 4 0.52 -6.90 -32.59
N MET A 5 -0.11 -8.08 -32.46
CA MET A 5 -1.36 -8.39 -33.15
C MET A 5 -2.55 -7.58 -32.67
N PHE A 6 -2.61 -7.28 -31.37
CA PHE A 6 -3.65 -6.44 -30.80
C PHE A 6 -3.32 -4.94 -30.89
N GLY A 7 -2.23 -4.56 -31.56
CA GLY A 7 -1.84 -3.16 -31.72
C GLY A 7 -1.53 -2.47 -30.38
N ILE A 8 -0.98 -3.23 -29.42
CA ILE A 8 -0.54 -2.77 -28.10
C ILE A 8 0.99 -2.90 -27.92
N ASN A 9 1.73 -3.06 -29.03
CA ASN A 9 3.19 -3.01 -28.98
C ASN A 9 3.68 -1.56 -29.15
N ALA A 10 4.91 -1.31 -28.72
CA ALA A 10 5.53 0.02 -28.78
C ALA A 10 5.49 0.67 -30.18
N VAL A 11 5.56 -0.12 -31.25
CA VAL A 11 5.52 0.35 -32.64
C VAL A 11 4.12 0.79 -33.06
N SER A 12 3.09 0.07 -32.63
CA SER A 12 1.67 0.38 -32.90
C SER A 12 1.10 1.45 -31.95
N GLN A 13 1.82 1.76 -30.88
CA GLN A 13 1.44 2.75 -29.85
C GLN A 13 2.64 3.64 -29.48
N PRO A 14 3.19 4.41 -30.44
CA PRO A 14 4.40 5.22 -30.22
C PRO A 14 4.18 6.32 -29.16
N GLU A 15 2.94 6.73 -28.92
CA GLU A 15 2.60 7.74 -27.91
C GLU A 15 2.69 7.20 -26.46
N LEU A 16 2.66 5.87 -26.25
CA LEU A 16 2.80 5.23 -24.92
C LEU A 16 4.25 4.90 -24.54
N VAL A 17 5.15 4.92 -25.53
CA VAL A 17 6.60 4.77 -25.33
C VAL A 17 7.20 5.99 -24.61
N GLN A 18 6.44 7.09 -24.50
CA GLN A 18 6.80 8.27 -23.71
C GLN A 18 6.51 8.12 -22.20
N SER A 19 6.02 6.96 -21.75
CA SER A 19 5.95 6.63 -20.32
C SER A 19 7.25 5.97 -19.84
N PRO A 20 7.92 6.49 -18.79
CA PRO A 20 9.25 6.03 -18.40
C PRO A 20 9.11 4.81 -17.50
N ILE A 21 8.87 3.64 -18.08
CA ILE A 21 9.12 2.37 -17.39
C ILE A 21 9.87 1.48 -18.36
N TYR A 22 11.19 1.63 -18.37
CA TYR A 22 12.09 0.74 -19.09
C TYR A 22 12.37 -0.49 -18.21
N PRO A 23 12.37 -1.71 -18.77
CA PRO A 23 13.02 -2.84 -18.13
C PRO A 23 14.51 -2.53 -17.93
N GLU A 24 15.10 -2.88 -16.78
CA GLU A 24 16.50 -2.57 -16.44
C GLU A 24 17.51 -3.02 -17.52
N CYS A 25 17.18 -4.02 -18.33
CA CYS A 25 18.04 -4.50 -19.42
C CYS A 25 18.19 -3.54 -20.62
N LEU A 26 17.45 -2.42 -20.66
CA LEU A 26 17.52 -1.41 -21.73
C LEU A 26 18.04 -0.04 -21.25
N ALA A 27 18.50 0.08 -20.00
CA ALA A 27 19.01 1.34 -19.44
C ALA A 27 20.36 1.79 -20.04
N ASP A 28 21.17 0.87 -20.58
CA ASP A 28 22.52 1.14 -21.07
C ASP A 28 22.62 1.51 -22.57
N SER A 29 21.56 2.04 -23.17
CA SER A 29 21.66 2.54 -24.56
C SER A 29 22.22 3.96 -24.58
N GLN A 30 23.45 4.13 -25.10
CA GLN A 30 24.13 5.42 -25.28
C GLN A 30 23.53 6.32 -26.39
N VAL A 31 22.23 6.24 -26.65
CA VAL A 31 21.56 7.08 -27.66
C VAL A 31 20.73 8.15 -26.96
N THR A 32 21.33 9.32 -26.76
CA THR A 32 20.65 10.53 -26.28
C THR A 32 19.86 11.17 -27.43
N LEU A 33 18.53 11.12 -27.36
CA LEU A 33 17.67 11.98 -28.19
C LEU A 33 17.43 13.32 -27.47
N PRO A 34 17.36 14.45 -28.21
CA PRO A 34 17.22 15.77 -27.60
C PRO A 34 15.85 15.92 -26.94
N LEU A 35 15.86 16.31 -25.66
CA LEU A 35 14.66 16.66 -24.90
C LEU A 35 14.00 17.89 -25.54
N LYS A 36 12.70 17.78 -25.87
CA LYS A 36 11.89 18.95 -26.22
C LYS A 36 11.84 19.90 -25.01
N PRO A 37 11.82 21.23 -25.24
CA PRO A 37 11.66 22.21 -24.17
C PRO A 37 10.33 21.93 -23.46
N ALA A 38 10.39 21.85 -22.12
CA ALA A 38 9.22 21.63 -21.29
C ALA A 38 8.12 22.66 -21.63
N GLU A 39 6.97 22.16 -22.08
CA GLU A 39 5.74 22.96 -22.09
C GLU A 39 5.48 23.41 -20.65
N ARG A 40 5.54 24.72 -20.43
CA ARG A 40 5.18 25.34 -19.16
C ARG A 40 3.73 24.96 -18.83
N VAL A 41 3.56 24.04 -17.89
CA VAL A 41 2.28 23.78 -17.24
C VAL A 41 1.86 25.07 -16.53
N ASN A 42 0.66 25.56 -16.87
CA ASN A 42 0.08 26.77 -16.28
C ASN A 42 0.08 26.67 -14.75
N SER A 43 0.81 27.59 -14.12
CA SER A 43 1.07 27.69 -12.68
C SER A 43 -0.06 28.41 -11.95
N THR A 44 -1.19 27.73 -11.72
CA THR A 44 -2.24 28.23 -10.82
C THR A 44 -2.54 27.29 -9.65
N GLY A 45 -1.62 26.36 -9.31
CA GLY A 45 -1.79 25.47 -8.15
C GLY A 45 -0.51 24.84 -7.57
N SER A 46 0.69 25.23 -8.00
CA SER A 46 1.95 24.54 -7.71
C SER A 46 2.75 25.16 -6.55
N GLY A 47 2.14 25.28 -5.36
CA GLY A 47 2.85 25.73 -4.15
C GLY A 47 3.48 24.55 -3.39
N LEU A 48 4.54 24.79 -2.60
CA LEU A 48 5.15 23.81 -1.70
C LEU A 48 4.09 23.11 -0.83
N TYR A 49 3.15 23.89 -0.29
CA TYR A 49 2.04 23.37 0.52
C TYR A 49 1.20 22.33 -0.22
N TYR A 50 0.79 22.64 -1.46
CA TYR A 50 -0.03 21.75 -2.27
C TYR A 50 0.72 20.46 -2.59
N GLY A 51 1.97 20.55 -3.05
CA GLY A 51 2.77 19.38 -3.42
C GLY A 51 3.18 18.50 -2.24
N CYS A 52 3.45 19.09 -1.06
CA CYS A 52 3.89 18.34 0.11
C CYS A 52 2.72 17.77 0.94
N PHE A 53 1.58 18.45 1.03
CA PHE A 53 0.53 18.07 1.99
C PHE A 53 -0.81 17.76 1.33
N VAL A 54 -1.27 18.61 0.42
CA VAL A 54 -2.62 18.48 -0.15
C VAL A 54 -2.69 17.34 -1.16
N GLN A 55 -1.84 17.38 -2.18
CA GLN A 55 -1.87 16.41 -3.28
C GLN A 55 -1.63 14.96 -2.80
N PRO A 56 -0.63 14.65 -1.96
CA PRO A 56 -0.42 13.28 -1.50
C PRO A 56 -1.61 12.73 -0.70
N LEU A 57 -2.25 13.59 0.10
CA LEU A 57 -3.43 13.22 0.88
C LEU A 57 -4.67 13.04 0.00
N GLU A 58 -4.87 13.89 -1.02
CA GLU A 58 -5.95 13.75 -2.01
C GLU A 58 -5.80 12.47 -2.82
N ASP A 59 -4.59 12.15 -3.29
CA ASP A 59 -4.30 10.92 -4.03
C ASP A 59 -4.57 9.68 -3.17
N PHE A 60 -4.16 9.71 -1.90
CA PHE A 60 -4.43 8.66 -0.92
C PHE A 60 -5.93 8.50 -0.63
N ARG A 61 -6.66 9.60 -0.44
CA ARG A 61 -8.13 9.57 -0.26
C ARG A 61 -8.82 9.04 -1.51
N ALA A 62 -8.35 9.39 -2.69
CA ALA A 62 -8.89 8.89 -3.94
C ALA A 62 -8.66 7.37 -4.12
N THR A 63 -7.61 6.79 -3.52
CA THR A 63 -7.44 5.32 -3.50
C THR A 63 -8.39 4.64 -2.51
N LEU A 64 -8.70 5.27 -1.38
CA LEU A 64 -9.70 4.78 -0.42
C LEU A 64 -11.16 4.95 -0.90
N GLU A 65 -11.49 6.07 -1.55
CA GLU A 65 -12.86 6.33 -2.02
C GLU A 65 -13.26 5.47 -3.22
N LYS A 66 -12.29 5.02 -4.03
CA LYS A 66 -12.57 4.05 -5.09
C LYS A 66 -13.17 2.75 -4.54
N SER A 67 -12.82 2.35 -3.32
CA SER A 67 -13.45 1.22 -2.63
C SER A 67 -14.84 1.56 -2.07
N PHE A 68 -15.09 2.78 -1.58
CA PHE A 68 -16.38 3.17 -1.00
C PHE A 68 -17.52 3.40 -2.01
N LYS A 69 -17.22 4.01 -3.19
CA LYS A 69 -18.26 4.41 -4.16
C LYS A 69 -18.80 3.26 -5.01
N GLU A 70 -18.31 2.05 -4.81
CA GLU A 70 -18.86 0.86 -5.47
C GLU A 70 -20.15 0.37 -4.78
N GLU A 71 -20.37 0.66 -3.48
CA GLU A 71 -21.57 0.24 -2.73
C GLU A 71 -22.76 1.22 -2.80
N GLU A 72 -22.57 2.54 -2.66
CA GLU A 72 -23.72 3.48 -2.54
C GLU A 72 -24.58 3.56 -3.82
N THR A 73 -24.04 3.13 -4.97
CA THR A 73 -24.79 3.08 -6.23
C THR A 73 -25.62 1.80 -6.41
N GLU A 74 -25.55 0.84 -5.48
CA GLU A 74 -26.35 -0.41 -5.53
C GLU A 74 -27.65 -0.35 -4.73
N GLY A 75 -27.83 0.66 -3.86
CA GLY A 75 -29.05 0.83 -3.05
C GLY A 75 -30.31 1.17 -3.85
N SER A 76 -30.18 1.56 -5.12
CA SER A 76 -31.32 1.78 -6.01
C SER A 76 -30.91 1.51 -7.45
N ILE A 77 -31.21 0.32 -7.95
CA ILE A 77 -31.60 -0.04 -9.34
C ILE A 77 -31.33 -1.55 -9.50
N ARG A 78 -32.33 -2.35 -9.14
CA ARG A 78 -32.55 -3.66 -9.76
C ARG A 78 -32.75 -3.42 -11.27
N LYS A 79 -31.98 -4.13 -12.10
CA LYS A 79 -31.91 -4.11 -13.58
C LYS A 79 -31.03 -3.00 -14.19
N GLY A 80 -29.76 -3.32 -14.38
CA GLY A 80 -28.90 -2.59 -15.34
C GLY A 80 -27.40 -2.60 -15.04
N LEU A 81 -26.79 -3.78 -14.86
CA LEU A 81 -25.35 -4.02 -14.60
C LEU A 81 -24.39 -3.63 -15.76
N GLY A 82 -24.75 -2.61 -16.55
CA GLY A 82 -23.95 -2.10 -17.67
C GLY A 82 -23.10 -0.86 -17.35
N SER A 83 -23.17 -0.31 -16.14
CA SER A 83 -22.53 0.97 -15.79
C SER A 83 -21.18 0.84 -15.07
N PHE A 84 -20.93 -0.28 -14.37
CA PHE A 84 -19.65 -0.60 -13.70
C PHE A 84 -18.44 -0.49 -14.64
N PHE A 85 -18.62 -0.85 -15.91
CA PHE A 85 -17.54 -0.81 -16.92
C PHE A 85 -17.31 0.57 -17.56
N LYS A 86 -18.13 1.59 -17.28
CA LYS A 86 -18.04 2.90 -17.97
C LYS A 86 -17.12 3.91 -17.26
N LYS A 87 -16.76 3.71 -15.99
CA LYS A 87 -15.86 4.60 -15.24
C LYS A 87 -14.45 4.06 -14.98
N PHE A 88 -14.23 2.74 -14.90
CA PHE A 88 -12.87 2.19 -15.08
C PHE A 88 -12.33 2.46 -16.50
N ARG A 89 -13.26 2.65 -17.45
CA ARG A 89 -13.04 3.18 -18.82
C ARG A 89 -12.59 4.65 -18.87
N LYS A 90 -12.63 5.42 -17.77
CA LYS A 90 -12.30 6.87 -17.76
C LYS A 90 -11.00 7.23 -17.03
N ARG A 91 -10.40 6.32 -16.24
CA ARG A 91 -9.01 6.45 -15.76
C ARG A 91 -8.02 5.52 -16.47
N SER A 92 -8.52 4.62 -17.32
CA SER A 92 -7.81 4.09 -18.49
C SER A 92 -8.39 4.69 -19.79
N GLY A 93 -8.49 6.02 -19.82
CA GLY A 93 -8.76 6.80 -21.02
C GLY A 93 -7.95 8.09 -20.91
N SER A 94 -7.03 8.44 -21.79
CA SER A 94 -6.80 7.98 -23.16
C SER A 94 -5.31 7.93 -23.46
N LEU A 95 -4.86 6.78 -23.96
CA LEU A 95 -3.80 6.69 -24.97
C LEU A 95 -3.82 5.31 -25.65
N ILE A 96 -4.46 4.31 -25.02
CA ILE A 96 -4.90 3.09 -25.71
C ILE A 96 -6.40 3.22 -26.00
N ARG A 97 -6.75 3.62 -27.23
CA ARG A 97 -8.13 3.45 -27.73
C ARG A 97 -8.51 1.97 -27.65
N PRO A 98 -9.62 1.57 -26.99
CA PRO A 98 -10.09 0.21 -27.11
C PRO A 98 -10.88 0.03 -28.41
N ALA A 99 -10.56 -1.08 -29.07
CA ALA A 99 -11.34 -1.82 -30.05
C ALA A 99 -11.63 -1.11 -31.38
N VAL A 100 -10.78 -1.40 -32.37
CA VAL A 100 -11.33 -1.80 -33.68
C VAL A 100 -12.37 -2.88 -33.35
N LYS A 101 -13.64 -2.65 -33.69
CA LYS A 101 -14.64 -3.72 -33.64
C LYS A 101 -14.18 -4.79 -34.61
N VAL A 102 -13.54 -5.83 -34.07
CA VAL A 102 -13.15 -7.01 -34.81
C VAL A 102 -14.45 -7.76 -35.08
N ASP A 103 -14.97 -7.65 -36.30
CA ASP A 103 -16.12 -8.43 -36.75
C ASP A 103 -15.85 -9.93 -36.51
N LYS A 104 -16.89 -10.72 -36.25
CA LYS A 104 -16.79 -12.18 -35.99
C LYS A 104 -16.14 -12.97 -37.15
N GLY A 105 -15.94 -12.34 -38.31
CA GLY A 105 -15.20 -12.86 -39.47
C GLY A 105 -13.83 -12.21 -39.74
N SER A 106 -13.32 -11.39 -38.82
CA SER A 106 -12.02 -10.72 -38.97
C SER A 106 -10.86 -11.73 -38.87
N PRO A 107 -9.81 -11.60 -39.72
CA PRO A 107 -8.63 -12.47 -39.69
C PRO A 107 -7.99 -12.55 -38.31
N ILE A 108 -8.10 -11.49 -37.49
CA ILE A 108 -7.57 -11.42 -36.13
C ILE A 108 -8.15 -12.53 -35.25
N HIS A 109 -9.42 -12.88 -35.40
CA HIS A 109 -10.05 -13.96 -34.64
C HIS A 109 -9.45 -15.33 -35.01
N SER A 110 -9.13 -15.53 -36.29
CA SER A 110 -8.41 -16.72 -36.78
C SER A 110 -6.98 -16.78 -36.25
N PHE A 111 -6.29 -15.64 -36.20
CA PHE A 111 -4.94 -15.56 -35.65
C PHE A 111 -4.90 -15.74 -34.12
N ILE A 112 -5.90 -15.29 -33.37
CA ILE A 112 -6.00 -15.54 -31.91
C ILE A 112 -6.13 -17.03 -31.62
N ARG A 113 -6.94 -17.76 -32.41
CA ARG A 113 -7.07 -19.22 -32.31
C ARG A 113 -5.75 -19.97 -32.55
N LEU A 114 -4.81 -19.40 -33.31
CA LEU A 114 -3.49 -20.01 -33.49
C LEU A 114 -2.63 -20.02 -32.21
N PHE A 115 -2.93 -19.16 -31.23
CA PHE A 115 -2.25 -19.18 -29.93
C PHE A 115 -2.87 -20.15 -28.95
N GLU A 116 -4.10 -20.61 -29.18
CA GLU A 116 -4.81 -21.51 -28.28
C GLU A 116 -3.98 -22.77 -27.91
N PRO A 117 -3.33 -23.48 -28.86
CA PRO A 117 -2.51 -24.64 -28.53
C PRO A 117 -1.25 -24.27 -27.73
N LEU A 118 -0.67 -23.09 -27.99
CA LEU A 118 0.50 -22.59 -27.29
C LEU A 118 0.17 -22.21 -25.85
N VAL A 119 -0.98 -21.57 -25.65
CA VAL A 119 -1.48 -21.20 -24.32
C VAL A 119 -1.82 -22.46 -23.54
N ILE A 120 -2.58 -23.40 -24.11
CA ILE A 120 -2.90 -24.68 -23.47
C ILE A 120 -1.62 -25.44 -23.09
N ARG A 121 -0.61 -25.47 -23.97
CA ARG A 121 0.68 -26.09 -23.66
C ARG A 121 1.38 -25.37 -22.50
N ALA A 122 1.38 -24.04 -22.48
CA ALA A 122 1.95 -23.25 -21.37
C ALA A 122 1.25 -23.56 -20.04
N LEU A 123 -0.08 -23.71 -20.03
CA LEU A 123 -0.84 -24.13 -18.84
C LEU A 123 -0.49 -25.54 -18.38
N LYS A 124 -0.30 -26.48 -19.31
CA LYS A 124 0.16 -27.84 -18.98
C LYS A 124 1.57 -27.83 -18.39
N GLU A 125 2.50 -27.10 -19.01
CA GLU A 125 3.87 -26.95 -18.51
C GLU A 125 3.91 -26.32 -17.11
N TYR A 126 3.00 -25.40 -16.80
CA TYR A 126 2.85 -24.85 -15.45
C TYR A 126 2.53 -25.94 -14.42
N THR A 127 1.62 -26.86 -14.75
CA THR A 127 1.22 -27.95 -13.82
C THR A 127 2.28 -29.05 -13.67
N LEU A 128 3.25 -29.12 -14.58
CA LEU A 128 4.29 -30.16 -14.59
C LEU A 128 5.65 -29.64 -14.13
N SER A 129 5.90 -28.33 -14.19
CA SER A 129 7.19 -27.74 -13.88
C SER A 129 7.27 -27.23 -12.44
N ALA A 130 8.41 -27.46 -11.80
CA ALA A 130 8.78 -26.86 -10.51
C ALA A 130 9.52 -25.51 -10.68
N CYS A 131 9.72 -25.02 -11.91
CA CYS A 131 10.44 -23.78 -12.16
C CYS A 131 9.57 -22.55 -11.87
N ALA A 132 9.90 -21.84 -10.78
CA ALA A 132 9.24 -20.60 -10.36
C ALA A 132 9.15 -19.54 -11.48
N THR A 133 10.25 -19.33 -12.22
CA THR A 133 10.31 -18.34 -13.29
C THR A 133 9.37 -18.68 -14.45
N LEU A 134 9.30 -19.96 -14.83
CA LEU A 134 8.37 -20.42 -15.87
C LEU A 134 6.94 -20.22 -15.40
N GLN A 135 6.63 -20.64 -14.17
CA GLN A 135 5.30 -20.47 -13.58
C GLN A 135 4.87 -19.01 -13.58
N GLN A 136 5.76 -18.09 -13.20
CA GLN A 136 5.52 -16.66 -13.27
C GLN A 136 5.26 -16.17 -14.71
N GLN A 137 6.00 -16.65 -15.70
CA GLN A 137 5.81 -16.24 -17.10
C GLN A 137 4.49 -16.75 -17.68
N VAL A 138 4.12 -18.00 -17.44
CA VAL A 138 2.83 -18.57 -17.89
C VAL A 138 1.66 -17.80 -17.30
N LEU A 139 1.75 -17.49 -16.01
CA LEU A 139 0.76 -16.71 -15.32
C LEU A 139 0.69 -15.25 -15.84
N SER A 140 1.83 -14.63 -16.18
CA SER A 140 1.87 -13.30 -16.83
C SER A 140 1.22 -13.31 -18.22
N LEU A 141 1.40 -14.39 -18.98
CA LEU A 141 0.75 -14.60 -20.27
C LEU A 141 -0.77 -14.68 -20.11
N LEU A 142 -1.28 -15.46 -19.15
CA LEU A 142 -2.70 -15.53 -18.84
C LEU A 142 -3.30 -14.17 -18.47
N ALA A 143 -2.63 -13.41 -17.61
CA ALA A 143 -3.07 -12.07 -17.24
C ALA A 143 -3.23 -11.15 -18.46
N GLN A 144 -2.31 -11.25 -19.43
CA GLN A 144 -2.43 -10.48 -20.68
C GLN A 144 -3.63 -10.94 -21.53
N LEU A 145 -3.89 -12.24 -21.60
CA LEU A 145 -5.03 -12.80 -22.35
C LEU A 145 -6.37 -12.36 -21.75
N ILE A 146 -6.49 -12.36 -20.43
CA ILE A 146 -7.68 -11.86 -19.72
C ILE A 146 -7.88 -10.37 -19.98
N LYS A 147 -6.82 -9.55 -19.89
CA LYS A 147 -6.88 -8.12 -20.24
C LYS A 147 -7.32 -7.87 -21.68
N LEU A 148 -6.95 -8.79 -22.59
CA LEU A 148 -7.37 -8.77 -23.99
C LEU A 148 -8.78 -9.33 -24.21
N ARG A 149 -9.52 -9.65 -23.14
CA ARG A 149 -10.88 -10.20 -23.13
C ARG A 149 -11.00 -11.54 -23.86
N VAL A 150 -9.95 -12.35 -23.82
CA VAL A 150 -10.01 -13.74 -24.26
C VAL A 150 -10.84 -14.53 -23.24
N ASN A 151 -11.76 -15.36 -23.72
CA ASN A 151 -12.61 -16.17 -22.85
C ASN A 151 -11.77 -17.25 -22.16
N TYR A 152 -11.64 -17.18 -20.84
CA TYR A 152 -10.88 -18.13 -20.05
C TYR A 152 -11.43 -19.56 -20.10
N ALA A 153 -12.75 -19.73 -20.16
CA ALA A 153 -13.37 -21.05 -20.23
C ALA A 153 -12.94 -21.84 -21.50
N LEU A 154 -12.43 -21.16 -22.53
CA LEU A 154 -11.83 -21.83 -23.69
C LEU A 154 -10.40 -22.33 -23.42
N LEU A 155 -9.69 -21.70 -22.49
CA LEU A 155 -8.30 -22.03 -22.16
C LEU A 155 -8.19 -23.10 -21.08
N ASP A 156 -9.13 -23.13 -20.13
CA ASP A 156 -9.21 -24.11 -19.03
C ASP A 156 -10.65 -24.63 -18.87
N ALA A 157 -11.17 -25.27 -19.93
CA ALA A 157 -12.54 -25.77 -19.96
C ALA A 157 -12.84 -26.76 -18.82
N ASP A 158 -11.87 -27.59 -18.47
CA ASP A 158 -11.97 -28.61 -17.42
C ASP A 158 -11.56 -28.08 -16.03
N GLN A 159 -11.25 -26.78 -15.89
CA GLN A 159 -10.81 -26.14 -14.64
C GLN A 159 -9.56 -26.79 -14.01
N VAL A 160 -8.76 -27.53 -14.79
CA VAL A 160 -7.59 -28.27 -14.30
C VAL A 160 -6.50 -27.32 -13.84
N PHE A 161 -6.27 -26.26 -14.61
CA PHE A 161 -5.24 -25.28 -14.28
C PHE A 161 -5.61 -24.53 -13.00
N ILE A 162 -6.84 -24.01 -12.89
CA ILE A 162 -7.24 -23.27 -11.69
C ILE A 162 -7.27 -24.18 -10.45
N SER A 163 -7.71 -25.43 -10.57
CA SER A 163 -7.69 -26.37 -9.45
C SER A 163 -6.26 -26.71 -9.02
N TYR A 164 -5.31 -26.79 -9.95
CA TYR A 164 -3.90 -26.95 -9.63
C TYR A 164 -3.34 -25.72 -8.89
N VAL A 165 -3.69 -24.50 -9.33
CA VAL A 165 -3.32 -23.26 -8.64
C VAL A 165 -3.94 -23.21 -7.23
N GLN A 166 -5.20 -23.62 -7.07
CA GLN A 166 -5.84 -23.73 -5.76
C GLN A 166 -5.10 -24.71 -4.84
N LYS A 167 -4.73 -25.89 -5.35
CA LYS A 167 -3.96 -26.88 -4.60
C LYS A 167 -2.56 -26.40 -4.25
N GLN A 168 -1.92 -25.61 -5.10
CA GLN A 168 -0.64 -24.95 -4.77
C GLN A 168 -0.75 -24.08 -3.51
N PHE A 169 -1.90 -23.47 -3.22
CA PHE A 169 -2.10 -22.75 -1.96
C PHE A 169 -2.11 -23.66 -0.75
N GLU A 170 -2.70 -24.85 -0.83
CA GLU A 170 -2.66 -25.84 0.25
C GLU A 170 -1.21 -26.28 0.54
N TYR A 171 -0.40 -26.45 -0.51
CA TYR A 171 1.02 -26.79 -0.37
C TYR A 171 1.87 -25.63 0.18
N VAL A 172 1.49 -24.38 -0.10
CA VAL A 172 2.11 -23.20 0.51
C VAL A 172 1.73 -23.12 2.00
N ASP A 173 0.46 -23.32 2.34
CA ASP A 173 -0.03 -23.30 3.73
C ASP A 173 0.60 -24.41 4.58
N ALA A 174 0.75 -25.61 4.00
CA ALA A 174 1.45 -26.74 4.62
C ALA A 174 2.98 -26.54 4.70
N GLY A 175 3.53 -25.41 4.23
CA GLY A 175 4.96 -25.11 4.25
C GLY A 175 5.82 -26.01 3.32
N GLN A 176 5.18 -26.78 2.43
CA GLN A 176 5.85 -27.71 1.52
C GLN A 176 6.46 -27.00 0.31
N ILE A 177 5.87 -25.87 -0.10
CA ILE A 177 6.47 -24.95 -1.06
C ILE A 177 7.17 -23.85 -0.28
N ARG A 178 8.51 -23.85 -0.28
CA ARG A 178 9.28 -22.74 0.31
C ARG A 178 8.92 -21.46 -0.44
N ALA A 179 8.37 -20.48 0.28
CA ALA A 179 8.02 -19.14 -0.18
C ALA A 179 9.24 -18.29 -0.60
N GLY A 180 10.23 -18.90 -1.27
CA GLY A 180 11.54 -18.32 -1.57
C GLY A 180 11.62 -17.55 -2.89
N ASN A 181 10.58 -17.57 -3.72
CA ASN A 181 10.54 -16.81 -4.97
C ASN A 181 9.16 -16.15 -5.04
N GLY A 182 9.06 -14.89 -5.50
CA GLY A 182 7.82 -14.05 -5.58
C GLY A 182 6.64 -14.61 -6.40
N VAL A 183 6.60 -15.93 -6.58
CA VAL A 183 5.55 -16.78 -7.12
C VAL A 183 4.25 -16.67 -6.32
N VAL A 184 4.26 -16.69 -4.98
CA VAL A 184 3.00 -16.63 -4.19
C VAL A 184 2.30 -15.28 -4.38
N VAL A 185 3.01 -14.16 -4.26
CA VAL A 185 2.47 -12.81 -4.52
C VAL A 185 2.04 -12.64 -5.97
N SER A 186 2.82 -13.17 -6.92
CA SER A 186 2.45 -13.12 -8.35
C SER A 186 1.35 -14.12 -8.75
N MET A 187 1.13 -15.19 -7.99
CA MET A 187 -0.03 -16.10 -8.13
C MET A 187 -1.28 -15.41 -7.56
N LEU A 188 -1.17 -14.78 -6.38
CA LEU A 188 -2.23 -14.03 -5.71
C LEU A 188 -2.72 -12.83 -6.51
N VAL A 189 -1.82 -11.97 -6.99
CA VAL A 189 -2.12 -10.84 -7.90
C VAL A 189 -2.81 -11.30 -9.18
N ARG A 190 -2.62 -12.56 -9.57
CA ARG A 190 -3.21 -13.08 -10.79
C ARG A 190 -4.52 -13.79 -10.56
N LEU A 191 -4.79 -14.40 -9.40
CA LEU A 191 -6.16 -14.82 -9.02
C LEU A 191 -7.11 -13.64 -8.92
N VAL A 192 -6.61 -12.51 -8.47
CA VAL A 192 -7.27 -11.20 -8.47
C VAL A 192 -7.64 -10.74 -9.87
N GLN A 193 -6.69 -10.86 -10.79
CA GLN A 193 -6.96 -10.53 -12.20
C GLN A 193 -7.83 -11.59 -12.88
N HIS A 194 -7.84 -12.82 -12.35
CA HIS A 194 -8.69 -13.93 -12.76
C HIS A 194 -10.14 -13.81 -12.27
N ALA A 195 -10.33 -13.10 -11.16
CA ALA A 195 -11.62 -12.81 -10.54
C ALA A 195 -12.57 -12.06 -11.46
N GLU A 196 -12.04 -11.11 -12.23
CA GLU A 196 -12.83 -10.27 -13.15
C GLU A 196 -13.56 -11.11 -14.24
N CYS A 197 -13.03 -12.30 -14.56
CA CYS A 197 -13.67 -13.27 -15.45
C CYS A 197 -14.74 -14.11 -14.73
N TYR A 198 -14.49 -14.54 -13.50
CA TYR A 198 -15.38 -15.43 -12.75
C TYR A 198 -16.59 -14.70 -12.14
N GLN A 199 -16.42 -13.44 -11.74
CA GLN A 199 -17.49 -12.61 -11.15
C GLN A 199 -18.68 -12.42 -12.11
N ARG A 200 -18.47 -12.60 -13.42
CA ARG A 200 -19.52 -12.53 -14.44
C ARG A 200 -20.25 -13.84 -14.70
N GLU A 201 -19.67 -14.98 -14.34
CA GLU A 201 -20.22 -16.30 -14.64
C GLU A 201 -20.83 -16.99 -13.41
N ASP A 202 -20.23 -16.82 -12.22
CA ASP A 202 -20.71 -17.45 -10.98
C ASP A 202 -20.24 -16.69 -9.71
N GLU A 203 -21.12 -15.83 -9.19
CA GLU A 203 -20.85 -14.95 -8.03
C GLU A 203 -20.55 -15.75 -6.75
N GLU A 204 -21.18 -16.90 -6.55
CA GLU A 204 -20.97 -17.73 -5.35
C GLU A 204 -19.58 -18.38 -5.35
N LYS A 205 -19.13 -18.88 -6.51
CA LYS A 205 -17.76 -19.40 -6.66
C LYS A 205 -16.74 -18.30 -6.44
N TRP A 206 -17.01 -17.09 -6.92
CA TRP A 206 -16.14 -15.93 -6.68
C TRP A 206 -16.00 -15.58 -5.19
N LYS A 207 -17.12 -15.53 -4.46
CA LYS A 207 -17.13 -15.32 -3.01
C LYS A 207 -16.33 -16.40 -2.26
N LYS A 208 -16.52 -17.68 -2.62
CA LYS A 208 -15.78 -18.81 -2.03
C LYS A 208 -14.27 -18.72 -2.30
N LEU A 209 -13.90 -18.43 -3.54
CA LEU A 209 -12.50 -18.27 -3.93
C LEU A 209 -11.84 -17.09 -3.20
N SER A 210 -12.53 -15.94 -3.15
CA SER A 210 -12.06 -14.77 -2.41
C SER A 210 -11.77 -15.12 -0.96
N ARG A 211 -12.67 -15.85 -0.30
CA ARG A 211 -12.50 -16.29 1.09
C ARG A 211 -11.31 -17.23 1.25
N GLN A 212 -11.20 -18.25 0.39
CA GLN A 212 -10.05 -19.17 0.40
C GLN A 212 -8.72 -18.44 0.26
N VAL A 213 -8.65 -17.46 -0.65
CA VAL A 213 -7.44 -16.66 -0.87
C VAL A 213 -7.08 -15.84 0.36
N ILE A 214 -8.05 -15.17 0.99
CA ILE A 214 -7.82 -14.38 2.20
C ILE A 214 -7.44 -15.27 3.39
N ASP A 215 -8.15 -16.38 3.61
CA ASP A 215 -7.91 -17.30 4.72
C ASP A 215 -6.52 -17.95 4.65
N MET A 216 -5.97 -18.17 3.45
CA MET A 216 -4.61 -18.66 3.26
C MET A 216 -3.55 -17.54 3.38
N LEU A 217 -3.84 -16.36 2.83
CA LEU A 217 -2.87 -15.28 2.78
C LEU A 217 -2.60 -14.64 4.14
N LEU A 218 -3.64 -14.45 4.94
CA LEU A 218 -3.53 -13.78 6.24
C LEU A 218 -2.52 -14.48 7.18
N PRO A 219 -2.51 -15.82 7.32
CA PRO A 219 -1.46 -16.54 8.07
C PRO A 219 -0.04 -16.34 7.52
N LEU A 220 0.13 -16.32 6.19
CA LEU A 220 1.45 -16.11 5.57
C LEU A 220 1.97 -14.70 5.81
N LEU A 221 1.08 -13.70 5.79
CA LEU A 221 1.39 -12.32 6.13
C LEU A 221 1.73 -12.18 7.62
N ALA A 222 0.94 -12.80 8.51
CA ALA A 222 1.16 -12.79 9.96
C ALA A 222 2.55 -13.34 10.32
N LYS A 223 2.94 -14.45 9.67
CA LYS A 223 4.24 -15.12 9.89
C LYS A 223 5.40 -14.50 9.11
N GLN A 224 5.18 -13.36 8.41
CA GLN A 224 6.18 -12.69 7.58
C GLN A 224 6.79 -13.59 6.49
N GLN A 225 6.04 -14.57 6.00
CA GLN A 225 6.46 -15.53 4.98
C GLN A 225 6.17 -15.05 3.55
N ALA A 226 5.31 -14.04 3.40
CA ALA A 226 5.04 -13.43 2.11
C ALA A 226 6.15 -12.44 1.69
N LEU A 227 6.75 -12.67 0.52
CA LEU A 227 7.81 -11.80 -0.05
C LEU A 227 7.21 -10.50 -0.64
N VAL A 228 6.92 -9.53 0.23
CA VAL A 228 6.33 -8.22 -0.13
C VAL A 228 7.25 -7.04 0.22
N GLU A 229 8.57 -7.24 0.10
CA GLU A 229 9.63 -6.27 0.45
C GLU A 229 9.93 -5.26 -0.68
N THR A 230 9.00 -5.09 -1.62
CA THR A 230 9.20 -4.20 -2.77
C THR A 230 7.97 -3.33 -2.98
N SER A 231 8.14 -2.16 -3.61
CA SER A 231 7.01 -1.30 -3.98
C SER A 231 5.99 -2.07 -4.83
N PHE A 232 6.48 -2.88 -5.77
CA PHE A 232 5.62 -3.74 -6.58
C PHE A 232 4.86 -4.77 -5.73
N GLY A 233 5.51 -5.41 -4.76
CA GLY A 233 4.89 -6.38 -3.85
C GLY A 233 3.79 -5.78 -2.98
N LEU A 234 4.01 -4.56 -2.46
CA LEU A 234 3.01 -3.82 -1.69
C LEU A 234 1.81 -3.42 -2.56
N ASP A 235 2.05 -2.89 -3.76
CA ASP A 235 0.97 -2.49 -4.69
C ASP A 235 0.17 -3.72 -5.18
N ALA A 236 0.86 -4.82 -5.42
CA ALA A 236 0.28 -6.13 -5.69
C ALA A 236 -0.68 -6.58 -4.59
N LEU A 237 -0.22 -6.51 -3.33
CA LEU A 237 -1.01 -6.89 -2.16
C LEU A 237 -2.21 -5.96 -1.98
N ARG A 238 -2.01 -4.64 -2.14
CA ARG A 238 -3.09 -3.65 -2.09
C ARG A 238 -4.16 -3.91 -3.15
N THR A 239 -3.75 -4.17 -4.39
CA THR A 239 -4.67 -4.47 -5.50
C THR A 239 -5.46 -5.75 -5.24
N LEU A 240 -4.83 -6.76 -4.64
CA LEU A 240 -5.49 -8.01 -4.27
C LEU A 240 -6.62 -7.78 -3.28
N PHE A 241 -6.33 -7.10 -2.16
CA PHE A 241 -7.34 -6.81 -1.14
C PHE A 241 -8.46 -5.89 -1.65
N GLN A 242 -8.17 -5.02 -2.62
CA GLN A 242 -9.19 -4.19 -3.29
C GLN A 242 -10.07 -4.96 -4.27
N SER A 243 -9.63 -6.13 -4.74
CA SER A 243 -10.36 -6.89 -5.75
C SER A 243 -11.22 -8.02 -5.20
N VAL A 244 -10.89 -8.55 -4.02
CA VAL A 244 -11.61 -9.68 -3.41
C VAL A 244 -13.03 -9.27 -3.04
N SER A 245 -13.96 -10.22 -3.01
CA SER A 245 -15.30 -9.95 -2.50
C SER A 245 -15.25 -9.50 -1.03
N GLU A 246 -16.02 -8.47 -0.67
CA GLU A 246 -16.17 -8.00 0.71
C GLU A 246 -16.58 -9.09 1.69
N VAL A 247 -17.34 -10.09 1.23
CA VAL A 247 -17.72 -11.27 2.04
C VAL A 247 -16.48 -12.00 2.56
N ALA A 248 -15.39 -12.01 1.80
CA ALA A 248 -14.14 -12.61 2.23
C ALA A 248 -13.47 -11.83 3.37
N LEU A 249 -13.69 -10.52 3.43
CA LEU A 249 -13.12 -9.59 4.40
C LEU A 249 -13.97 -9.48 5.68
N HIS A 250 -15.19 -10.03 5.68
CA HIS A 250 -16.11 -10.04 6.83
C HIS A 250 -16.27 -11.44 7.47
N PRO A 251 -16.40 -11.54 8.81
CA PRO A 251 -16.21 -10.47 9.78
C PRO A 251 -14.74 -10.01 9.84
N ALA A 252 -14.53 -8.77 10.25
CA ALA A 252 -13.20 -8.14 10.32
C ALA A 252 -12.24 -8.83 11.29
N ASP A 253 -12.75 -9.75 12.12
CA ASP A 253 -12.03 -10.41 13.20
C ASP A 253 -10.74 -11.08 12.73
N VAL A 254 -10.74 -11.70 11.54
CA VAL A 254 -9.53 -12.35 11.00
C VAL A 254 -8.49 -11.31 10.59
N LEU A 255 -8.94 -10.19 9.98
CA LEU A 255 -8.05 -9.07 9.63
C LEU A 255 -7.42 -8.44 10.88
N LEU A 256 -8.23 -8.21 11.92
CA LEU A 256 -7.75 -7.64 13.19
C LEU A 256 -6.81 -8.62 13.92
N LYS A 257 -7.11 -9.93 13.94
CA LYS A 257 -6.18 -10.94 14.50
C LYS A 257 -4.84 -10.93 13.80
N THR A 258 -4.83 -10.77 12.48
CA THR A 258 -3.59 -10.69 11.70
C THR A 258 -2.87 -9.36 11.94
N LEU A 259 -3.60 -8.25 12.05
CA LEU A 259 -3.02 -6.93 12.29
C LEU A 259 -2.30 -6.84 13.64
N PHE A 260 -2.89 -7.44 14.69
CA PHE A 260 -2.35 -7.47 16.06
C PHE A 260 -1.60 -8.78 16.40
N PHE A 261 -1.18 -9.55 15.39
CA PHE A 261 -0.44 -10.79 15.62
C PHE A 261 0.97 -10.48 16.16
N PRO A 262 1.44 -11.18 17.22
CA PRO A 262 2.80 -10.98 17.75
C PRO A 262 3.88 -11.20 16.69
N VAL A 263 4.93 -10.39 16.72
CA VAL A 263 5.92 -10.32 15.66
C VAL A 263 7.31 -9.94 16.18
N HIS A 264 8.35 -10.54 15.60
CA HIS A 264 9.75 -10.17 15.82
C HIS A 264 10.32 -9.47 14.58
N LEU A 265 10.93 -8.31 14.75
CA LEU A 265 11.33 -7.38 13.69
C LEU A 265 12.86 -7.14 13.63
N GLY A 266 13.67 -8.13 14.00
CA GLY A 266 15.13 -7.94 14.07
C GLY A 266 15.79 -7.57 12.72
N GLU A 267 15.34 -8.14 11.61
CA GLU A 267 15.90 -7.90 10.28
C GLU A 267 15.09 -6.85 9.49
N LEU A 268 15.75 -6.08 8.61
CA LEU A 268 15.07 -5.09 7.76
C LEU A 268 13.96 -5.74 6.91
N LEU A 269 14.23 -6.90 6.32
CA LEU A 269 13.27 -7.63 5.51
C LEU A 269 12.02 -8.04 6.31
N THR A 270 12.19 -8.47 7.57
CA THR A 270 11.06 -8.84 8.44
C THR A 270 10.18 -7.64 8.79
N LEU A 271 10.79 -6.46 8.96
CA LEU A 271 10.10 -5.19 9.15
C LEU A 271 9.34 -4.77 7.89
N GLU A 272 9.99 -4.79 6.73
CA GLU A 272 9.37 -4.39 5.46
C GLU A 272 8.20 -5.29 5.09
N ARG A 273 8.29 -6.62 5.32
CA ARG A 273 7.17 -7.55 5.12
C ARG A 273 6.00 -7.25 6.05
N TRP A 274 6.29 -7.10 7.33
CA TRP A 274 5.27 -6.81 8.34
C TRP A 274 4.60 -5.47 8.08
N LEU A 275 5.36 -4.42 7.77
CA LEU A 275 4.82 -3.09 7.50
C LEU A 275 3.97 -3.07 6.22
N SER A 276 4.33 -3.86 5.20
CA SER A 276 3.48 -4.06 4.02
C SER A 276 2.13 -4.71 4.38
N MET A 277 2.12 -5.71 5.27
CA MET A 277 0.88 -6.30 5.80
C MET A 277 0.05 -5.25 6.55
N VAL A 278 0.67 -4.53 7.50
CA VAL A 278 0.00 -3.50 8.31
C VAL A 278 -0.65 -2.45 7.42
N LEU A 279 0.08 -1.92 6.44
CA LEU A 279 -0.43 -0.89 5.53
C LEU A 279 -1.63 -1.36 4.71
N VAL A 280 -1.60 -2.59 4.19
CA VAL A 280 -2.72 -3.14 3.40
C VAL A 280 -3.91 -3.43 4.28
N LEU A 281 -3.72 -4.00 5.48
CA LEU A 281 -4.83 -4.27 6.39
C LEU A 281 -5.45 -2.97 6.92
N LEU A 282 -4.65 -1.96 7.28
CA LEU A 282 -5.16 -0.64 7.67
C LEU A 282 -5.98 0.00 6.56
N HIS A 283 -5.49 -0.03 5.32
CA HIS A 283 -6.24 0.47 4.16
C HIS A 283 -7.52 -0.34 3.91
N THR A 284 -7.49 -1.66 4.09
CA THR A 284 -8.65 -2.54 3.90
C THR A 284 -9.71 -2.28 4.98
N VAL A 285 -9.29 -2.17 6.24
CA VAL A 285 -10.18 -1.85 7.37
C VAL A 285 -10.81 -0.48 7.15
N ALA A 286 -10.01 0.52 6.80
CA ALA A 286 -10.52 1.88 6.57
C ALA A 286 -11.41 2.02 5.33
N ALA A 287 -11.39 1.05 4.42
CA ALA A 287 -12.24 1.02 3.23
C ALA A 287 -13.58 0.31 3.46
N ASN A 288 -13.62 -0.73 4.30
CA ASN A 288 -14.77 -1.64 4.43
C ASN A 288 -15.46 -1.57 5.80
N ILE A 289 -14.87 -0.90 6.78
CA ILE A 289 -15.33 -0.95 8.18
C ILE A 289 -15.43 0.48 8.72
N THR A 290 -16.59 0.80 9.29
CA THR A 290 -16.79 2.08 10.00
C THR A 290 -16.06 2.09 11.34
N GLU A 291 -15.78 3.28 11.88
CA GLU A 291 -15.13 3.38 13.21
C GLU A 291 -15.90 2.61 14.29
N GLU A 292 -17.23 2.72 14.32
CA GLU A 292 -18.05 2.05 15.33
C GLU A 292 -17.92 0.53 15.25
N GLN A 293 -17.97 -0.04 14.05
CA GLN A 293 -17.77 -1.47 13.82
C GLN A 293 -16.36 -1.89 14.22
N LEU A 294 -15.33 -1.12 13.86
CA LEU A 294 -13.95 -1.40 14.20
C LEU A 294 -13.76 -1.49 15.73
N LEU A 295 -14.20 -0.46 16.45
CA LEU A 295 -14.06 -0.41 17.92
C LEU A 295 -14.90 -1.48 18.61
N SER A 296 -16.10 -1.77 18.11
CA SER A 296 -16.95 -2.85 18.62
C SER A 296 -16.27 -4.22 18.46
N ARG A 297 -15.65 -4.50 17.31
CA ARG A 297 -14.94 -5.76 17.06
C ARG A 297 -13.69 -5.90 17.93
N ILE A 298 -12.89 -4.85 18.08
CA ILE A 298 -11.72 -4.85 18.98
C ILE A 298 -12.16 -5.20 20.42
N SER A 299 -13.26 -4.60 20.88
CA SER A 299 -13.83 -4.89 22.20
C SER A 299 -14.36 -6.33 22.33
N GLN A 300 -15.12 -6.82 21.35
CA GLN A 300 -15.68 -8.19 21.36
C GLN A 300 -14.59 -9.26 21.33
N MET A 301 -13.49 -8.99 20.64
CA MET A 301 -12.34 -9.89 20.55
C MET A 301 -11.44 -9.83 21.79
N ASN A 302 -11.70 -8.92 22.73
CA ASN A 302 -10.90 -8.69 23.92
C ASN A 302 -9.42 -8.43 23.59
N ILE A 303 -9.15 -7.65 22.54
CA ILE A 303 -7.79 -7.20 22.21
C ILE A 303 -7.43 -6.06 23.16
N LYS A 304 -6.37 -6.26 23.94
CA LYS A 304 -5.88 -5.33 24.97
C LYS A 304 -4.52 -4.76 24.59
N LEU A 305 -4.06 -3.75 25.33
CA LEU A 305 -2.77 -3.07 25.11
C LEU A 305 -1.57 -4.03 25.06
N ASP A 306 -1.62 -5.15 25.80
CA ASP A 306 -0.59 -6.19 25.78
C ASP A 306 -0.26 -6.72 24.39
N CYS A 307 -1.19 -6.63 23.42
CA CYS A 307 -0.90 -7.04 22.04
C CYS A 307 0.23 -6.23 21.42
N LEU A 308 0.42 -4.97 21.84
CA LEU A 308 1.49 -4.10 21.36
C LEU A 308 2.85 -4.57 21.87
N GLN A 309 2.94 -5.14 23.09
CA GLN A 309 4.16 -5.74 23.60
C GLN A 309 4.61 -6.96 22.79
N GLY A 310 3.67 -7.60 22.10
CA GLY A 310 3.97 -8.67 21.14
C GLY A 310 4.74 -8.20 19.91
N ILE A 311 4.87 -6.89 19.67
CA ILE A 311 5.67 -6.31 18.59
C ILE A 311 7.08 -6.02 19.15
N VAL A 312 8.04 -6.87 18.82
CA VAL A 312 9.40 -6.80 19.37
C VAL A 312 10.41 -6.50 18.27
N ASP A 313 11.20 -5.45 18.44
CA ASP A 313 12.35 -5.11 17.58
C ASP A 313 13.61 -4.95 18.43
N ASP A 314 14.40 -6.02 18.53
CA ASP A 314 15.63 -6.07 19.34
C ASP A 314 16.75 -5.16 18.81
N SER A 315 16.56 -4.53 17.64
CA SER A 315 17.56 -3.63 17.05
C SER A 315 17.43 -2.17 17.50
N LEU A 316 16.37 -1.85 18.26
CA LEU A 316 16.06 -0.50 18.73
C LEU A 316 16.72 -0.21 20.08
N ASP A 317 17.29 0.99 20.21
CA ASP A 317 17.88 1.45 21.47
C ASP A 317 16.81 1.85 22.50
N SER A 318 15.66 2.36 22.04
CA SER A 318 14.49 2.71 22.88
C SER A 318 13.25 1.99 22.38
N SER A 319 12.86 0.94 23.10
CA SER A 319 11.69 0.13 22.75
C SER A 319 10.40 0.87 23.11
N PRO A 320 9.43 0.99 22.19
CA PRO A 320 8.13 1.56 22.51
C PRO A 320 7.32 0.69 23.47
N ASN A 321 7.70 -0.58 23.67
CA ASN A 321 7.07 -1.48 24.64
C ASN A 321 7.27 -1.03 26.09
N GLU A 322 8.38 -0.32 26.39
CA GLU A 322 8.67 0.23 27.72
C GLU A 322 7.77 1.42 28.08
N MET A 323 7.07 1.97 27.07
CA MET A 323 6.22 3.15 27.18
C MET A 323 4.74 2.82 27.35
N ILE A 324 4.38 1.52 27.44
CA ILE A 324 3.01 1.05 27.58
C ILE A 324 2.78 0.62 29.03
N ASP A 325 1.77 1.20 29.69
CA ASP A 325 1.28 0.73 30.98
C ASP A 325 0.29 -0.41 30.78
N THR A 326 0.76 -1.65 30.91
CA THR A 326 -0.09 -2.85 30.75
C THR A 326 -1.01 -3.12 31.94
N ASN A 327 -0.91 -2.35 33.02
CA ASN A 327 -1.87 -2.46 34.12
C ASN A 327 -3.20 -1.75 33.83
N ASP A 328 -3.27 -0.97 32.72
CA ASP A 328 -4.51 -0.34 32.26
C ASP A 328 -5.39 -1.36 31.51
N ASP A 329 -5.95 -2.28 32.29
CA ASP A 329 -6.88 -3.32 31.83
C ASP A 329 -8.19 -2.76 31.24
N GLN A 330 -8.39 -1.43 31.29
CA GLN A 330 -9.61 -0.72 30.86
C GLN A 330 -9.36 0.27 29.70
N ALA A 331 -8.17 0.26 29.09
CA ALA A 331 -7.90 1.16 27.99
C ALA A 331 -8.94 1.02 26.86
N PRO A 332 -9.60 2.11 26.43
CA PRO A 332 -10.64 2.03 25.42
C PRO A 332 -10.05 1.54 24.08
N PRO A 333 -10.82 0.77 23.28
CA PRO A 333 -10.38 0.30 21.96
C PRO A 333 -9.85 1.40 21.03
N ALA A 334 -10.37 2.62 21.18
CA ALA A 334 -9.94 3.79 20.42
C ALA A 334 -8.51 4.24 20.78
N GLN A 335 -8.16 4.19 22.06
CA GLN A 335 -6.80 4.48 22.54
C GLN A 335 -5.83 3.40 22.08
N LEU A 336 -6.22 2.12 22.13
CA LEU A 336 -5.40 1.03 21.61
C LEU A 336 -5.06 1.22 20.14
N PHE A 337 -6.04 1.55 19.30
CA PHE A 337 -5.81 1.76 17.87
C PHE A 337 -4.94 3.00 17.59
N GLY A 338 -5.13 4.09 18.35
CA GLY A 338 -4.26 5.27 18.30
C GLY A 338 -2.81 4.96 18.68
N LEU A 339 -2.61 4.24 19.79
CA LEU A 339 -1.29 3.79 20.24
C LEU A 339 -0.65 2.83 19.24
N PHE A 340 -1.40 1.91 18.64
CA PHE A 340 -0.88 1.04 17.59
C PHE A 340 -0.27 1.83 16.43
N MET A 341 -0.97 2.86 15.92
CA MET A 341 -0.45 3.71 14.85
C MET A 341 0.83 4.45 15.27
N LEU A 342 0.87 4.98 16.50
CA LEU A 342 2.07 5.65 17.04
C LEU A 342 3.23 4.66 17.23
N HIS A 343 2.95 3.44 17.69
CA HIS A 343 3.91 2.36 17.90
C HIS A 343 4.60 1.95 16.59
N VAL A 344 3.81 1.68 15.55
CA VAL A 344 4.31 1.36 14.21
C VAL A 344 5.15 2.53 13.66
N THR A 345 4.73 3.77 13.92
CA THR A 345 5.44 4.98 13.49
C THR A 345 6.80 5.13 14.19
N HIS A 346 6.87 4.87 15.50
CA HIS A 346 8.11 4.90 16.28
C HIS A 346 9.12 3.85 15.79
N ILE A 347 8.67 2.60 15.61
CA ILE A 347 9.54 1.51 15.10
C ILE A 347 10.09 1.89 13.73
N THR A 348 9.21 2.30 12.81
CA THR A 348 9.60 2.61 11.42
C THR A 348 10.55 3.80 11.35
N SER A 349 10.26 4.90 12.07
CA SER A 349 11.13 6.08 12.10
C SER A 349 12.50 5.78 12.72
N SER A 350 12.53 5.00 13.81
CA SER A 350 13.77 4.61 14.49
C SER A 350 14.67 3.76 13.58
N ARG A 351 14.06 2.85 12.80
CA ARG A 351 14.78 2.05 11.82
C ARG A 351 15.32 2.89 10.66
N ILE A 352 14.56 3.87 10.16
CA ILE A 352 15.05 4.82 9.15
C ILE A 352 16.28 5.58 9.65
N VAL A 353 16.25 6.12 10.89
CA VAL A 353 17.41 6.81 11.50
C VAL A 353 18.63 5.90 11.55
N ARG A 354 18.45 4.67 12.04
CA ARG A 354 19.54 3.70 12.18
C ARG A 354 20.23 3.44 10.84
N PHE A 355 19.46 3.17 9.79
CA PHE A 355 20.03 2.92 8.46
C PHE A 355 20.59 4.18 7.80
N SER A 356 19.98 5.35 8.00
CA SER A 356 20.52 6.61 7.48
C SER A 356 21.87 6.97 8.10
N ASN A 357 22.07 6.62 9.38
CA ASN A 357 23.35 6.82 10.06
C ASN A 357 24.40 5.78 9.64
N MET A 358 23.99 4.54 9.37
CA MET A 358 24.86 3.46 8.90
C MET A 358 25.34 3.62 7.45
N ALA A 359 24.60 4.37 6.62
CA ALA A 359 25.00 4.66 5.23
C ALA A 359 26.38 5.35 5.14
N PHE A 360 26.88 5.94 6.23
CA PHE A 360 28.20 6.56 6.30
C PHE A 360 29.35 5.58 6.64
N THR A 361 29.08 4.35 7.07
CA THR A 361 30.11 3.47 7.66
C THR A 361 30.25 2.09 7.03
N THR A 362 29.21 1.47 6.47
CA THR A 362 29.32 0.13 5.83
C THR A 362 28.14 -0.15 4.89
N SER A 363 28.39 -0.91 3.80
CA SER A 363 27.46 -1.32 2.71
C SER A 363 26.08 -0.64 2.68
N TYR A 364 25.85 0.24 1.71
CA TYR A 364 24.56 0.89 1.46
C TYR A 364 23.42 -0.14 1.39
N GLN A 365 22.55 -0.17 2.40
CA GLN A 365 21.26 -0.84 2.33
C GLN A 365 20.23 0.17 1.83
N ASP A 366 19.53 -0.17 0.74
CA ASP A 366 18.49 0.70 0.17
C ASP A 366 17.31 0.83 1.14
N THR A 367 17.12 2.02 1.71
CA THR A 367 16.02 2.35 2.62
C THR A 367 14.84 3.00 1.91
N SER A 368 14.91 3.14 0.58
CA SER A 368 13.89 3.85 -0.19
C SER A 368 12.52 3.21 -0.04
N PHE A 369 12.45 1.88 0.10
CA PHE A 369 11.19 1.18 0.32
C PHE A 369 10.61 1.44 1.71
N LEU A 370 11.42 1.32 2.77
CA LEU A 370 11.01 1.64 4.13
C LEU A 370 10.50 3.09 4.26
N VAL A 371 11.16 4.05 3.61
CA VAL A 371 10.73 5.46 3.60
C VAL A 371 9.39 5.64 2.87
N LYS A 372 9.14 4.92 1.77
CA LYS A 372 7.83 4.89 1.12
C LYS A 372 6.76 4.30 2.03
N GLN A 373 7.06 3.23 2.77
CA GLN A 373 6.13 2.63 3.72
C GLN A 373 5.80 3.59 4.88
N PHE A 374 6.81 4.29 5.42
CA PHE A 374 6.62 5.34 6.43
C PHE A 374 5.73 6.49 5.92
N THR A 375 5.94 6.91 4.67
CA THR A 375 5.10 7.92 4.02
C THR A 375 3.64 7.43 3.91
N SER A 376 3.43 6.18 3.50
CA SER A 376 2.08 5.60 3.44
C SER A 376 1.42 5.49 4.81
N LEU A 377 2.19 5.20 5.86
CA LEU A 377 1.70 5.11 7.24
C LEU A 377 1.27 6.49 7.77
N THR A 378 2.11 7.50 7.59
CA THR A 378 1.82 8.88 8.02
C THR A 378 0.65 9.50 7.24
N LEU A 379 0.50 9.19 5.95
CA LEU A 379 -0.69 9.57 5.18
C LEU A 379 -1.96 8.89 5.69
N PHE A 380 -1.89 7.60 6.06
CA PHE A 380 -3.00 6.89 6.69
C PHE A 380 -3.38 7.55 8.04
N ALA A 381 -2.40 7.82 8.91
CA ALA A 381 -2.63 8.50 10.18
C ALA A 381 -3.27 9.89 9.98
N THR A 382 -2.73 10.70 9.06
CA THR A 382 -3.30 12.02 8.70
C THR A 382 -4.74 11.89 8.20
N HIS A 383 -5.05 10.85 7.42
CA HIS A 383 -6.41 10.58 6.98
C HIS A 383 -7.34 10.27 8.15
N VAL A 384 -6.93 9.41 9.07
CA VAL A 384 -7.72 9.03 10.24
C VAL A 384 -8.09 10.28 11.05
N PHE A 385 -7.11 11.14 11.33
CA PHE A 385 -7.31 12.32 12.17
C PHE A 385 -8.05 13.47 11.47
N MET A 386 -7.88 13.66 10.16
CA MET A 386 -8.53 14.77 9.43
C MET A 386 -9.88 14.44 8.83
N SER A 387 -10.21 13.17 8.58
CA SER A 387 -11.39 12.79 7.78
C SER A 387 -12.73 12.90 8.51
N LYS A 388 -12.73 13.25 9.81
CA LYS A 388 -13.90 13.25 10.71
C LYS A 388 -14.66 11.91 10.78
N ARG A 389 -14.16 10.85 10.14
CA ARG A 389 -14.71 9.48 10.15
C ARG A 389 -14.32 8.68 11.38
N TYR A 390 -13.26 9.10 12.06
CA TYR A 390 -12.70 8.41 13.22
C TYR A 390 -12.63 9.33 14.46
N PRO A 391 -13.73 9.98 14.87
CA PRO A 391 -13.72 10.94 15.97
C PRO A 391 -13.23 10.34 17.29
N ARG A 392 -13.61 9.10 17.64
CA ARG A 392 -13.22 8.48 18.92
C ARG A 392 -11.74 8.15 18.95
N ILE A 393 -11.19 7.61 17.86
CA ILE A 393 -9.76 7.32 17.72
C ILE A 393 -8.95 8.62 17.74
N THR A 394 -9.42 9.64 17.02
CA THR A 394 -8.77 10.96 16.97
C THR A 394 -8.75 11.60 18.35
N GLN A 395 -9.89 11.61 19.05
CA GLN A 395 -9.98 12.14 20.41
C GLN A 395 -9.09 11.37 21.39
N ALA A 396 -9.13 10.03 21.36
CA ALA A 396 -8.29 9.21 22.23
C ALA A 396 -6.79 9.46 21.98
N THR A 397 -6.38 9.61 20.71
CA THR A 397 -4.99 9.92 20.37
C THR A 397 -4.61 11.35 20.78
N ALA A 398 -5.50 12.32 20.61
CA ALA A 398 -5.29 13.70 21.06
C ALA A 398 -5.16 13.80 22.58
N LEU A 399 -5.91 12.98 23.35
CA LEU A 399 -5.75 12.90 24.80
C LEU A 399 -4.35 12.44 25.21
N LEU A 400 -3.71 11.54 24.45
CA LEU A 400 -2.32 11.12 24.70
C LEU A 400 -1.31 12.26 24.44
N CYS A 401 -1.62 13.15 23.49
CA CYS A 401 -0.81 14.33 23.18
C CYS A 401 -0.94 15.42 24.25
N HIS A 402 -2.15 15.63 24.76
CA HIS A 402 -2.47 16.73 25.67
C HIS A 402 -2.50 16.33 27.15
N SER A 403 -2.32 15.05 27.47
CA SER A 403 -2.19 14.59 28.85
C SER A 403 -1.03 15.29 29.54
N SER A 404 -1.14 15.47 30.86
CA SER A 404 -0.08 16.01 31.70
C SER A 404 0.31 14.95 32.72
N PRO A 405 1.41 14.19 32.52
CA PRO A 405 2.41 14.32 31.44
C PRO A 405 1.94 13.74 30.08
N THR A 406 2.49 14.27 28.98
CA THR A 406 2.26 13.75 27.62
C THR A 406 2.76 12.30 27.54
N HIS A 407 2.05 11.45 26.80
CA HIS A 407 2.49 10.07 26.62
C HIS A 407 3.91 10.01 26.03
N PRO A 408 4.86 9.27 26.63
CA PRO A 408 6.30 9.33 26.31
C PRO A 408 6.64 8.97 24.86
N ILE A 409 5.78 8.18 24.21
CA ILE A 409 5.94 7.80 22.79
C ILE A 409 6.00 9.00 21.85
N ILE A 410 5.25 10.08 22.11
CA ILE A 410 5.16 11.22 21.19
C ILE A 410 6.47 12.03 21.20
N PRO A 411 7.01 12.47 22.35
CA PRO A 411 8.32 13.10 22.41
C PRO A 411 9.44 12.24 21.82
N GLU A 412 9.41 10.91 22.03
CA GLU A 412 10.43 10.01 21.47
C GLU A 412 10.33 9.88 19.94
N ILE A 413 9.12 9.80 19.36
CA ILE A 413 8.97 9.86 17.89
C ILE A 413 9.47 11.21 17.36
N CYS A 414 9.09 12.33 17.98
CA CYS A 414 9.54 13.67 17.61
C CYS A 414 11.07 13.80 17.59
N LYS A 415 11.73 13.31 18.64
CA LYS A 415 13.20 13.26 18.76
C LYS A 415 13.83 12.39 17.67
N THR A 416 13.25 11.23 17.38
CA THR A 416 13.73 10.30 16.35
C THR A 416 13.57 10.89 14.95
N VAL A 417 12.39 11.41 14.61
CA VAL A 417 12.11 12.00 13.29
C VAL A 417 12.99 13.22 13.01
N ASN A 418 13.30 14.04 14.02
CA ASN A 418 14.22 15.18 13.86
C ASN A 418 15.64 14.75 13.42
N LYS A 419 16.10 13.54 13.79
CA LYS A 419 17.39 13.02 13.32
C LYS A 419 17.39 12.69 11.82
N ILE A 420 16.23 12.55 11.20
CA ILE A 420 16.06 12.25 9.77
C ILE A 420 16.11 13.51 8.89
N ILE A 421 16.04 14.73 9.48
CA ILE A 421 16.05 16.00 8.75
C ILE A 421 17.16 16.08 7.67
N PRO A 422 18.42 15.68 7.94
CA PRO A 422 19.49 15.78 6.94
C PRO A 422 19.29 14.87 5.72
N THR A 423 18.49 13.81 5.83
CA THR A 423 18.38 12.76 4.80
C THR A 423 17.01 12.71 4.13
N HIS A 424 15.91 12.82 4.89
CA HIS A 424 14.54 12.71 4.35
C HIS A 424 13.62 13.83 4.90
N PRO A 425 13.80 15.09 4.45
CA PRO A 425 13.01 16.24 4.95
C PRO A 425 11.51 16.09 4.71
N LEU A 426 11.08 15.43 3.64
CA LEU A 426 9.66 15.23 3.34
C LEU A 426 8.98 14.29 4.35
N SER A 427 9.68 13.24 4.82
CA SER A 427 9.17 12.35 5.87
C SER A 427 8.93 13.09 7.18
N VAL A 428 9.82 14.04 7.51
CA VAL A 428 9.67 14.92 8.67
C VAL A 428 8.43 15.78 8.52
N LEU A 429 8.23 16.40 7.36
CA LEU A 429 7.05 17.21 7.08
C LEU A 429 5.74 16.39 7.14
N GLN A 430 5.72 15.15 6.66
CA GLN A 430 4.55 14.28 6.82
C GLN A 430 4.23 13.99 8.29
N TRP A 431 5.25 13.75 9.12
CA TRP A 431 5.06 13.60 10.56
C TRP A 431 4.54 14.89 11.20
N CYS A 432 5.08 16.05 10.84
CA CYS A 432 4.56 17.34 11.30
C CYS A 432 3.09 17.52 10.90
N LYS A 433 2.66 17.04 9.72
CA LYS A 433 1.24 17.08 9.33
C LYS A 433 0.38 16.17 10.21
N VAL A 434 0.88 15.01 10.61
CA VAL A 434 0.21 14.13 11.60
C VAL A 434 0.07 14.86 12.94
N LEU A 435 1.15 15.47 13.45
CA LEU A 435 1.11 16.23 14.71
C LEU A 435 0.11 17.39 14.66
N GLN A 436 0.11 18.16 13.56
CA GLN A 436 -0.87 19.22 13.33
C GLN A 436 -2.29 18.67 13.33
N SER A 437 -2.53 17.52 12.67
CA SER A 437 -3.86 16.92 12.61
C SER A 437 -4.42 16.41 13.94
N ILE A 438 -3.55 16.10 14.91
CA ILE A 438 -3.94 15.69 16.27
C ILE A 438 -4.03 16.91 17.21
N GLY A 439 -3.56 18.09 16.78
CA GLY A 439 -3.52 19.30 17.59
C GLY A 439 -2.28 19.42 18.49
N TYR A 440 -1.23 18.62 18.28
CA TYR A 440 -0.02 18.66 19.11
C TYR A 440 0.72 19.99 18.93
N ALA A 441 0.74 20.81 19.98
CA ALA A 441 1.20 22.19 19.94
C ALA A 441 2.27 22.48 21.00
N ASP A 442 3.19 21.54 21.21
CA ASP A 442 4.37 21.80 22.05
C ASP A 442 5.27 22.85 21.40
N LEU A 443 5.32 24.03 22.04
CA LEU A 443 6.08 25.19 21.58
C LEU A 443 7.56 24.84 21.37
N SER A 444 8.14 24.00 22.23
CA SER A 444 9.58 23.69 22.15
C SER A 444 9.91 22.90 20.89
N TYR A 445 9.07 21.93 20.53
CA TYR A 445 9.24 21.14 19.31
C TYR A 445 9.09 21.98 18.04
N TRP A 446 7.98 22.72 17.91
CA TRP A 446 7.73 23.55 16.72
C TRP A 446 8.77 24.67 16.57
N TYR A 447 9.18 25.29 17.67
CA TYR A 447 10.22 26.32 17.63
C TYR A 447 11.58 25.75 17.21
N ASN A 448 11.93 24.53 17.62
CA ASN A 448 13.17 23.89 17.17
C ASN A 448 13.17 23.58 15.66
N LEU A 449 12.01 23.27 15.09
CA LEU A 449 11.85 23.04 13.65
C LEU A 449 11.85 24.34 12.82
N ILE A 450 11.20 25.38 13.34
CA ILE A 450 11.08 26.70 12.70
C ILE A 450 12.36 27.53 12.88
N GLY A 451 13.06 27.30 13.99
CA GLY A 451 14.18 28.07 14.50
C GLY A 451 15.28 28.27 13.47
N THR A 452 15.43 29.54 13.07
CA THR A 452 16.59 30.08 12.37
C THR A 452 17.81 30.01 13.29
N CYS A 453 18.86 29.30 12.89
CA CYS A 453 20.21 29.34 13.46
C CYS A 453 20.28 29.52 15.00
N SER A 454 20.41 28.42 15.75
CA SER A 454 21.10 28.51 17.03
C SER A 454 22.51 29.06 16.77
N SER A 455 22.92 30.06 17.54
CA SER A 455 24.16 30.85 17.43
C SER A 455 25.48 30.05 17.56
N GLU A 456 25.46 28.74 17.31
CA GLU A 456 26.60 27.82 17.36
C GLU A 456 26.94 27.18 15.99
N ASP A 457 26.16 27.44 14.94
CA ASP A 457 26.49 27.01 13.57
C ASP A 457 27.56 27.94 12.94
N LYS A 458 28.81 27.82 13.42
CA LYS A 458 30.00 28.45 12.79
C LYS A 458 30.45 27.76 11.49
N THR A 459 29.74 26.74 11.05
CA THR A 459 29.91 26.08 9.74
C THR A 459 28.65 26.29 8.93
N GLY A 460 28.48 27.52 8.45
CA GLY A 460 27.25 28.03 7.85
C GLY A 460 26.93 27.47 6.47
N GLU A 461 26.32 26.30 6.41
CA GLU A 461 25.41 25.93 5.32
C GLU A 461 24.16 25.27 5.92
N SER A 462 23.06 26.04 6.02
CA SER A 462 21.74 25.44 6.20
C SER A 462 21.51 24.51 5.03
N THR A 463 21.51 23.20 5.26
CA THR A 463 21.29 22.23 4.20
C THR A 463 19.91 22.50 3.58
N MET A 464 19.80 22.36 2.25
CA MET A 464 18.53 22.49 1.52
C MET A 464 17.38 21.72 2.20
N ASN A 465 17.71 20.58 2.81
CA ASN A 465 16.78 19.74 3.56
C ASN A 465 16.26 20.43 4.83
N ARG A 466 17.14 21.06 5.62
CA ARG A 466 16.74 21.83 6.82
C ARG A 466 15.86 23.01 6.46
N GLU A 467 16.18 23.73 5.39
CA GLU A 467 15.36 24.85 4.92
C GLU A 467 13.98 24.38 4.40
N THR A 468 13.93 23.23 3.72
CA THR A 468 12.66 22.62 3.29
C THR A 468 11.76 22.28 4.48
N VAL A 469 12.34 21.67 5.53
CA VAL A 469 11.61 21.37 6.78
C VAL A 469 11.14 22.65 7.45
N ARG A 470 12.00 23.67 7.53
CA ARG A 470 11.67 24.96 8.16
C ARG A 470 10.46 25.62 7.49
N GLN A 471 10.48 25.72 6.16
CA GLN A 471 9.38 26.33 5.39
C GLN A 471 8.08 25.55 5.54
N GLY A 472 8.13 24.21 5.42
CA GLY A 472 6.95 23.37 5.59
C GLY A 472 6.40 23.42 7.03
N ALA A 473 7.28 23.43 8.05
CA ALA A 473 6.89 23.52 9.44
C ALA A 473 6.21 24.85 9.77
N ILE A 474 6.67 25.98 9.20
CA ILE A 474 6.00 27.29 9.34
C ILE A 474 4.58 27.21 8.81
N LEU A 475 4.39 26.68 7.59
CA LEU A 475 3.07 26.57 6.98
C LEU A 475 2.11 25.71 7.82
N LEU A 476 2.58 24.55 8.31
CA LEU A 476 1.78 23.68 9.16
C LEU A 476 1.49 24.28 10.53
N TYR A 477 2.43 25.04 11.10
CA TYR A 477 2.22 25.72 12.36
C TYR A 477 1.22 26.87 12.21
N CYS A 478 1.24 27.59 11.09
CA CYS A 478 0.18 28.56 10.76
C CYS A 478 -1.19 27.89 10.70
N ASP A 479 -1.33 26.75 10.00
CA ASP A 479 -2.59 25.98 9.99
C ASP A 479 -3.03 25.59 11.40
N LEU A 480 -2.09 25.10 12.24
CA LEU A 480 -2.37 24.72 13.63
C LEU A 480 -2.85 25.90 14.49
N LEU A 481 -2.35 27.11 14.25
CA LEU A 481 -2.80 28.31 14.95
C LEU A 481 -4.19 28.73 14.48
N MET A 482 -4.46 28.67 13.18
CA MET A 482 -5.79 28.97 12.63
C MET A 482 -6.85 28.02 13.18
N ASP A 483 -6.55 26.71 13.25
CA ASP A 483 -7.47 25.69 13.77
C ASP A 483 -7.80 25.87 15.27
N LYS A 484 -7.02 26.66 16.02
CA LYS A 484 -7.26 26.96 17.44
C LYS A 484 -8.07 28.24 17.67
N GLU A 485 -8.17 29.10 16.67
CA GLU A 485 -8.93 30.35 16.75
C GLU A 485 -10.42 30.18 16.39
N GLU A 486 -10.77 29.09 15.68
CA GLU A 486 -12.15 28.62 15.45
C GLU A 486 -12.68 27.75 16.59
#